data_AF-A0A2G6GWR5-F1
#
_entry.id   AF-A0A2G6GWR5-F1
#
_cell.length_a   1.000
_cell.length_b   1.000
_cell.length_c   1.000
_cell.angle_alpha   90.00
_cell.angle_beta   90.00
_cell.angle_gamma   90.00
#
_symmetry.space_group_name_H-M   'P 1'
#
loop_
_entity.id
_entity.type
_entity.pdbx_description
1 polymer ?
#
loop_
_entity_poly.entity_id
_entity_poly.type
_entity_poly.pdbx_seq_one_letter_code
_entity_poly.pdbx_strand_id
1 'polypeptide(L)'
;MRGLVFVFLCCLLLWLNACRNASVEDEPYAWDHAINFNWRFAKGDHPEAIEPGFDDSSWERVDLPHDWAISGPFDSLRADGKTGKLPWRGEGW
;
A
#
# COMPACT_ATOMS: atom_id res chain seq x y z
N MET A 1 -55.03 33.11 -6.49
CA MET A 1 -54.82 31.65 -6.25
C MET A 1 -53.68 31.05 -7.09
N ARG A 2 -53.53 31.39 -8.38
CA ARG A 2 -52.45 30.85 -9.24
C ARG A 2 -51.00 31.24 -8.86
N GLY A 3 -50.76 32.48 -8.42
CA GLY A 3 -49.43 32.94 -8.01
C GLY A 3 -48.92 32.33 -6.69
N LEU A 4 -49.84 32.03 -5.76
CA LEU A 4 -49.49 31.43 -4.46
C LEU A 4 -49.02 29.98 -4.63
N VAL A 5 -49.62 29.22 -5.54
CA VAL A 5 -49.22 27.84 -5.88
C VAL A 5 -47.82 27.80 -6.50
N PHE A 6 -47.47 28.80 -7.31
CA PHE A 6 -46.15 28.87 -7.95
C PHE A 6 -45.03 29.16 -6.95
N VAL A 7 -45.28 30.06 -5.98
CA VAL A 7 -44.33 30.35 -4.89
C VAL A 7 -44.12 29.12 -4.01
N PHE A 8 -45.20 28.39 -3.66
CA PHE A 8 -45.09 27.14 -2.91
C PHE A 8 -44.29 26.06 -3.66
N LEU A 9 -44.49 25.93 -4.99
CA LEU A 9 -43.73 24.98 -5.81
C LEU A 9 -42.24 25.35 -5.89
N CYS A 10 -41.92 26.64 -6.05
CA CYS A 10 -40.54 27.13 -6.04
C CYS A 10 -39.87 26.91 -4.68
N CYS A 11 -40.57 27.19 -3.57
CA CYS A 11 -40.03 26.94 -2.23
C CYS A 11 -39.80 25.45 -1.97
N LEU A 12 -40.69 24.57 -2.45
CA LEU A 12 -40.55 23.12 -2.33
C LEU A 12 -39.36 22.59 -3.15
N LEU A 13 -39.16 23.11 -4.38
CA LEU A 13 -38.02 22.77 -5.22
C LEU A 13 -36.68 23.28 -4.66
N LEU A 14 -36.68 24.42 -3.99
CA LEU A 14 -35.51 24.97 -3.29
C LEU A 14 -35.17 24.15 -2.03
N TRP A 15 -36.18 23.72 -1.27
CA TRP A 15 -36.01 22.84 -0.10
C TRP A 15 -35.45 21.46 -0.48
N LEU A 16 -35.95 20.88 -1.58
CA LEU A 16 -35.49 19.58 -2.08
C LEU A 16 -34.03 19.60 -2.56
N ASN A 17 -33.52 20.75 -3.02
CA ASN A 17 -32.12 20.90 -3.43
C ASN A 17 -31.18 21.24 -2.27
N ALA A 18 -31.66 21.87 -1.20
CA ALA A 18 -30.84 22.24 -0.05
C ALA A 18 -30.37 21.04 0.77
N CYS A 19 -31.10 19.93 0.77
CA CYS A 19 -30.74 18.72 1.50
C CYS A 19 -29.85 17.74 0.72
N ARG A 20 -29.39 18.08 -0.49
CA ARG A 20 -28.90 17.03 -1.38
C ARG A 20 -27.46 16.60 -1.18
N ASN A 21 -26.55 17.34 -0.54
CA ASN A 21 -25.20 16.82 -0.27
C ASN A 21 -24.48 17.59 0.84
N ALA A 22 -24.49 17.04 2.06
CA ALA A 22 -23.47 17.33 3.05
C ALA A 22 -23.30 16.11 3.99
N SER A 23 -23.05 14.94 3.40
CA SER A 23 -22.28 13.92 4.13
C SER A 23 -20.81 14.23 3.87
N VAL A 24 -20.20 15.04 4.73
CA VAL A 24 -18.75 15.00 4.90
C VAL A 24 -18.52 13.72 5.68
N GLU A 25 -18.27 12.62 4.97
CA GLU A 25 -17.77 11.42 5.61
C GLU A 25 -16.32 11.73 5.98
N ASP A 26 -16.06 11.86 7.28
CA ASP A 26 -14.71 11.78 7.84
C ASP A 26 -14.21 10.37 7.53
N GLU A 27 -13.66 10.17 6.33
CA GLU A 27 -12.98 8.94 5.92
C GLU A 27 -11.82 8.72 6.90
N PRO A 28 -11.86 7.67 7.73
CA PRO A 28 -10.89 7.48 8.80
C PRO A 28 -9.57 7.00 8.19
N TYR A 29 -8.77 7.92 7.63
CA TYR A 29 -7.43 7.70 7.04
C TYR A 29 -7.17 6.22 6.72
N ALA A 30 -7.91 5.68 5.74
CA ALA A 30 -7.78 4.28 5.39
C ALA A 30 -6.37 4.06 4.87
N TRP A 31 -5.51 3.45 5.67
CA TRP A 31 -4.14 3.16 5.27
C TRP A 31 -4.19 2.21 4.08
N ASP A 32 -3.85 2.74 2.91
CA ASP A 32 -3.75 1.92 1.71
C ASP A 32 -2.54 0.98 1.85
N HIS A 33 -2.84 -0.30 2.01
CA HIS A 33 -1.84 -1.36 2.10
C HIS A 33 -1.43 -1.90 0.72
N ALA A 34 -1.94 -1.35 -0.38
CA ALA A 34 -1.60 -1.79 -1.73
C ALA A 34 -0.09 -1.76 -2.01
N ILE A 35 0.64 -0.85 -1.37
CA ILE A 35 2.11 -0.77 -1.47
C ILE A 35 2.82 -2.03 -0.98
N ASN A 36 2.17 -2.90 -0.20
CA ASN A 36 2.81 -4.11 0.30
C ASN A 36 2.83 -5.26 -0.70
N PHE A 37 2.16 -5.16 -1.86
CA PHE A 37 1.97 -6.31 -2.74
C PHE A 37 2.79 -6.23 -4.03
N ASN A 38 3.13 -7.39 -4.59
CA ASN A 38 3.75 -7.56 -5.92
C ASN A 38 5.18 -7.03 -6.08
N TRP A 39 5.96 -6.97 -5.00
CA TRP A 39 7.38 -6.62 -5.10
C TRP A 39 8.18 -7.71 -5.83
N ARG A 40 9.33 -7.31 -6.35
CA ARG A 40 10.38 -8.20 -6.85
C ARG A 40 11.54 -8.16 -5.88
N PHE A 41 12.12 -9.32 -5.59
CA PHE A 41 13.23 -9.44 -4.65
C PHE A 41 14.36 -10.29 -5.24
N ALA A 42 15.60 -9.82 -5.09
CA ALA A 42 16.80 -10.61 -5.31
C ALA A 42 17.86 -10.33 -4.24
N LYS A 43 18.44 -11.41 -3.73
CA LYS A 43 19.56 -11.34 -2.78
C LYS A 43 20.88 -11.18 -3.54
N GLY A 44 21.69 -10.22 -3.11
CA GLY A 44 23.01 -9.96 -3.68
C GLY A 44 23.16 -8.51 -4.14
N ASP A 45 24.34 -8.23 -4.68
CA ASP A 45 24.64 -6.94 -5.30
C ASP A 45 24.14 -6.92 -6.75
N HIS A 46 23.27 -5.97 -7.05
CA HIS A 46 22.71 -5.70 -8.38
C HIS A 46 22.85 -4.20 -8.67
N PRO A 47 24.04 -3.69 -9.00
CA PRO A 47 24.30 -2.25 -9.07
C PRO A 47 23.49 -1.54 -10.16
N GLU A 48 23.07 -2.27 -11.19
CA GLU A 48 22.23 -1.76 -12.29
C GLU A 48 20.73 -1.79 -11.97
N ALA A 49 20.30 -2.43 -10.87
CA ALA A 49 18.88 -2.54 -10.52
C ALA A 49 18.23 -1.21 -10.09
N ILE A 50 19.03 -0.16 -9.91
CA ILE A 50 18.53 1.21 -9.72
C ILE A 50 17.91 1.79 -11.00
N GLU A 51 18.26 1.26 -12.17
CA GLU A 51 17.78 1.76 -13.45
C GLU A 51 16.31 1.35 -13.68
N PRO A 52 15.39 2.28 -14.01
CA PRO A 52 13.97 1.97 -14.17
C PRO A 52 13.64 0.93 -15.27
N GLY A 53 14.57 0.69 -16.19
CA GLY A 53 14.44 -0.28 -17.28
C GLY A 53 15.14 -1.62 -17.02
N PHE A 54 15.66 -1.84 -15.81
CA PHE A 54 16.30 -3.10 -15.44
C PHE A 54 15.30 -4.26 -15.55
N ASP A 55 15.74 -5.38 -16.11
CA ASP A 55 14.92 -6.59 -16.25
C ASP A 55 14.98 -7.44 -14.97
N ASP A 56 13.99 -7.24 -14.10
CA ASP A 56 13.79 -8.00 -12.86
C ASP A 56 12.87 -9.22 -13.03
N SER A 57 12.55 -9.63 -14.27
CA SER A 57 11.53 -10.66 -14.52
C SER A 57 11.87 -12.04 -13.92
N SER A 58 13.15 -12.28 -13.63
CA SER A 58 13.65 -13.49 -12.98
C SER A 58 13.65 -13.44 -11.44
N TRP A 59 13.38 -12.28 -10.84
CA TRP A 59 13.41 -12.08 -9.39
C TRP A 59 12.19 -12.71 -8.72
N GLU A 60 12.35 -13.01 -7.43
CA GLU A 60 11.28 -13.60 -6.63
C GLU A 60 10.14 -12.59 -6.46
N ARG A 61 8.90 -13.05 -6.56
CA ARG A 61 7.73 -12.22 -6.22
C ARG A 61 7.45 -12.32 -4.73
N VAL A 62 7.43 -11.19 -4.04
CA VAL A 62 7.20 -11.13 -2.59
C VAL A 62 6.18 -10.05 -2.24
N ASP A 63 5.55 -10.23 -1.08
CA ASP A 63 4.71 -9.22 -0.44
C ASP A 63 5.35 -8.79 0.90
N LEU A 64 5.12 -7.55 1.31
CA LEU A 64 5.66 -6.95 2.53
C LEU A 64 4.72 -7.14 3.74
N PRO A 65 5.28 -7.20 4.97
CA PRO A 65 6.71 -7.17 5.30
C PRO A 65 7.40 -8.50 4.93
N HIS A 66 8.63 -8.40 4.40
CA HIS A 66 9.43 -9.54 3.98
C HIS A 66 10.79 -9.57 4.71
N ASP A 67 11.19 -10.74 5.20
CA ASP A 67 12.51 -11.01 5.78
C ASP A 67 13.15 -12.16 5.00
N TRP A 68 14.18 -11.87 4.21
CA TRP A 68 14.84 -12.88 3.39
C TRP A 68 15.77 -13.79 4.20
N ALA A 69 16.29 -13.31 5.33
CA ALA A 69 17.29 -14.03 6.10
C ALA A 69 16.70 -15.26 6.79
N ILE A 70 15.41 -15.24 7.12
CA ILE A 70 14.69 -16.34 7.79
C ILE A 70 14.70 -17.65 6.98
N SER A 71 14.77 -17.54 5.65
CA SER A 71 14.81 -18.67 4.72
C SER A 71 16.22 -19.23 4.52
N GLY A 72 17.25 -18.58 5.06
CA GLY A 72 18.64 -18.98 4.92
C GLY A 72 19.04 -20.16 5.81
N PRO A 73 20.14 -20.87 5.48
CA PRO A 73 20.64 -21.95 6.32
C PRO A 73 21.16 -21.40 7.66
N PHE A 74 20.93 -22.12 8.74
CA PHE A 74 21.55 -21.83 10.03
C PHE A 74 23.05 -22.13 9.99
N ASP A 75 23.90 -21.16 10.32
CA ASP A 75 25.32 -21.40 10.56
C ASP A 75 25.57 -21.62 12.05
N SER A 76 25.52 -22.89 12.46
CA SER A 76 25.64 -23.27 13.86
C SER A 76 27.04 -23.03 14.47
N LEU A 77 28.08 -22.87 13.65
CA LEU A 77 29.48 -22.92 14.07
C LEU A 77 30.15 -21.55 14.11
N ARG A 78 29.82 -20.64 13.19
CA ARG A 78 30.52 -19.35 13.06
C ARG A 78 29.63 -18.13 13.29
N ALA A 79 28.30 -18.28 13.23
CA ALA A 79 27.40 -17.15 13.42
C ALA A 79 27.20 -16.80 14.90
N ASP A 80 26.99 -15.51 15.15
CA ASP A 80 26.64 -15.00 16.49
C ASP A 80 25.30 -15.59 16.94
N GLY A 81 25.32 -16.29 18.08
CA GLY A 81 24.14 -16.91 18.68
C GLY A 81 23.02 -15.91 19.00
N LYS A 82 23.31 -14.62 19.15
CA LYS A 82 22.32 -13.57 19.39
C LYS A 82 21.48 -13.20 18.17
N THR A 83 21.80 -13.75 17.00
CA THR A 83 21.19 -13.38 15.70
C THR A 83 20.34 -14.50 15.10
N GLY A 84 19.93 -15.47 15.91
CA GLY A 84 19.26 -16.68 15.44
C GLY A 84 20.18 -17.59 14.61
N LYS A 85 21.47 -17.26 14.50
CA LYS A 85 22.46 -17.93 13.64
C LYS A 85 22.08 -17.96 12.15
N LEU A 86 21.29 -16.99 11.72
CA LEU A 86 20.85 -16.84 10.34
C LEU A 86 21.81 -15.95 9.55
N PRO A 87 21.85 -16.06 8.22
CA PRO A 87 22.73 -15.26 7.38
C PRO A 87 22.11 -13.87 7.12
N TRP A 88 21.87 -13.10 8.19
CA TRP A 88 21.18 -11.80 8.14
C TRP A 88 21.98 -10.66 7.49
N ARG A 89 23.31 -10.84 7.33
CA ARG A 89 24.17 -9.85 6.69
C ARG A 89 24.16 -10.05 5.18
N GLY A 90 24.11 -8.95 4.45
CA GLY A 90 24.21 -8.93 2.99
C GLY A 90 23.39 -7.81 2.39
N GLU A 91 23.35 -7.82 1.07
CA GLU A 91 22.59 -6.89 0.25
C GLU A 91 21.37 -7.61 -0.33
N GLY A 92 20.28 -6.86 -0.51
CA GLY A 92 19.06 -7.33 -1.14
C GLY A 92 18.39 -6.15 -1.82
N TRP A 93 17.86 -6.41 -3.00
CA TRP A 93 17.10 -5.48 -3.82
C TRP A 93 15.65 -5.93 -3.90
#